data_AF-A0A926VTM6-F1
#
_entry.id   AF-A0A926VTM6-F1
#
_cell.length_a   1.000
_cell.length_b   1.000
_cell.length_c   1.000
_cell.angle_alpha   90.00
_cell.angle_beta   90.00
_cell.angle_gamma   90.00
#
_symmetry.space_group_name_H-M   'P 1'
#
loop_
_entity.id
_entity.type
_entity.pdbx_description
1 polymer ?
#
loop_
_entity_poly.entity_id
_entity_poly.type
_entity_poly.pdbx_seq_one_letter_code
_entity_poly.pdbx_strand_id
1 'polypeptide(L)'
;MDSNSRLEYLYKEYVRLSEKAEEYIKSAFEDLKLMGVIVATIALWKPIVDAIVLANPKIDQSGILFLGFLSLLLVVAIIGFWNLIKQSFIILFADNL
;
A
#
# COMPACT_ATOMS: atom_id res chain seq x y z
N MET A 1 -40.26 -22.10 -3.28
CA MET A 1 -38.91 -21.99 -3.85
C MET A 1 -38.24 -23.33 -3.62
N ASP A 2 -37.87 -24.03 -4.70
CA ASP A 2 -37.38 -25.41 -4.65
C ASP A 2 -36.03 -25.49 -3.91
N SER A 3 -35.76 -26.57 -3.16
CA SER A 3 -34.55 -26.64 -2.32
C SER A 3 -33.26 -26.53 -3.15
N ASN A 4 -33.29 -27.03 -4.40
CA ASN A 4 -32.17 -26.92 -5.34
C ASN A 4 -31.90 -25.47 -5.73
N SER A 5 -32.94 -24.67 -5.98
CA SER A 5 -32.79 -23.25 -6.34
C SER A 5 -32.18 -22.41 -5.21
N ARG A 6 -32.41 -22.80 -3.95
CA ARG A 6 -31.84 -22.12 -2.77
C ARG A 6 -30.37 -22.51 -2.57
N LEU A 7 -30.02 -23.77 -2.84
CA LEU A 7 -28.64 -24.28 -2.80
C LEU A 7 -27.78 -23.62 -3.88
N GLU A 8 -28.32 -23.48 -5.09
CA GLU A 8 -27.65 -22.84 -6.23
C GLU A 8 -27.41 -21.34 -5.98
N TYR A 9 -28.39 -20.66 -5.39
CA TYR A 9 -28.24 -19.27 -4.94
C TYR A 9 -27.15 -19.12 -3.87
N LEU A 10 -27.17 -19.95 -2.82
CA LEU A 10 -26.16 -19.93 -1.75
C LEU A 10 -24.74 -20.21 -2.28
N TYR A 11 -24.61 -21.15 -3.21
CA TYR A 11 -23.34 -21.45 -3.85
C TYR A 11 -22.81 -20.26 -4.65
N LYS A 12 -23.69 -19.61 -5.45
CA LYS A 12 -23.32 -18.42 -6.22
C LYS A 12 -22.89 -17.26 -5.31
N GLU A 13 -23.60 -17.05 -4.20
CA GLU A 13 -23.26 -16.00 -3.23
C GLU A 13 -21.93 -16.31 -2.51
N TYR A 14 -21.66 -17.58 -2.20
CA TYR A 14 -20.38 -18.03 -1.63
C TYR A 14 -19.21 -17.77 -2.58
N VAL A 15 -19.35 -18.13 -3.87
CA VAL A 15 -18.31 -17.87 -4.89
C VAL A 15 -18.03 -16.37 -5.00
N ARG A 16 -19.09 -15.54 -5.04
CA ARG A 16 -18.96 -14.07 -5.07
C ARG A 16 -18.24 -13.52 -3.84
N LEU A 17 -18.54 -14.05 -2.65
CA LEU A 17 -17.84 -13.64 -1.42
C LEU A 17 -16.38 -14.06 -1.44
N SER A 18 -16.09 -15.28 -1.92
CA SER A 18 -14.73 -15.81 -2.02
C SER A 18 -13.86 -14.97 -2.95
N GLU A 19 -14.39 -14.58 -4.12
CA GLU A 19 -13.69 -13.70 -5.07
C GLU A 19 -13.38 -12.34 -4.46
N LYS A 20 -14.36 -11.71 -3.79
CA LYS A 20 -14.14 -10.43 -3.09
C LYS A 20 -13.12 -10.54 -1.95
N ALA A 21 -13.15 -11.64 -1.21
CA ALA A 21 -12.17 -11.89 -0.15
C ALA A 21 -10.76 -12.05 -0.73
N GLU A 22 -10.62 -12.74 -1.86
CA GLU A 22 -9.34 -12.90 -2.55
C GLU A 22 -8.80 -11.57 -3.09
N GLU A 23 -9.65 -10.73 -3.68
CA GLU A 23 -9.28 -9.36 -4.08
C GLU A 23 -8.80 -8.53 -2.90
N TYR A 24 -9.49 -8.61 -1.76
CA TYR A 24 -9.12 -7.88 -0.55
C TYR A 24 -7.77 -8.35 0.01
N ILE A 25 -7.55 -9.67 0.08
CA ILE A 25 -6.28 -10.27 0.53
C ILE A 25 -5.14 -9.84 -0.39
N LYS A 26 -5.38 -9.84 -1.71
CA LYS A 26 -4.37 -9.43 -2.70
C LYS A 26 -4.02 -7.95 -2.55
N SER A 27 -5.01 -7.08 -2.39
CA SER A 27 -4.80 -5.65 -2.11
C SER A 27 -4.02 -5.43 -0.81
N ALA A 28 -4.36 -6.14 0.26
CA ALA A 28 -3.66 -6.04 1.53
C ALA A 28 -2.19 -6.50 1.42
N PHE A 29 -1.91 -7.51 0.60
CA PHE A 29 -0.55 -7.97 0.34
C PHE A 29 0.28 -6.96 -0.46
N GLU A 30 -0.34 -6.25 -1.40
CA GLU A 30 0.29 -5.14 -2.13
C GLU A 30 0.65 -3.98 -1.19
N ASP A 31 -0.22 -3.63 -0.25
CA ASP A 31 0.06 -2.62 0.78
C ASP A 31 1.19 -3.05 1.72
N LEU A 32 1.23 -4.33 2.14
CA LEU A 32 2.34 -4.88 2.93
C LEU A 32 3.67 -4.86 2.17
N LYS A 33 3.64 -5.19 0.87
CA LYS A 33 4.82 -5.10 0.00
C LYS A 33 5.34 -3.66 -0.08
N LEU A 34 4.43 -2.70 -0.22
CA LEU A 34 4.76 -1.27 -0.21
C LEU A 34 5.40 -0.86 1.13
N MET A 35 4.82 -1.24 2.27
CA MET A 35 5.43 -0.98 3.58
C MET A 35 6.82 -1.61 3.70
N GLY A 36 6.99 -2.85 3.23
CA GLY A 36 8.28 -3.53 3.20
C GLY A 36 9.33 -2.77 2.37
N VAL A 37 8.95 -2.27 1.20
CA VAL A 37 9.82 -1.44 0.34
C VAL A 37 10.19 -0.13 1.03
N ILE A 38 9.26 0.53 1.71
CA ILE A 38 9.52 1.77 2.45
C ILE A 38 10.55 1.52 3.55
N VAL A 39 10.36 0.48 4.37
CA VAL A 39 11.30 0.13 5.45
C VAL A 39 12.68 -0.22 4.90
N ALA A 40 12.75 -1.02 3.83
CA ALA A 40 14.01 -1.36 3.17
C ALA A 40 14.72 -0.11 2.63
N THR A 41 13.97 0.82 2.04
CA THR A 41 14.53 2.07 1.50
C THR A 41 15.08 2.96 2.62
N ILE A 42 14.36 3.09 3.75
CA ILE A 42 14.84 3.83 4.92
C ILE A 42 16.13 3.21 5.49
N ALA A 43 16.17 1.89 5.63
CA ALA A 43 17.33 1.18 6.16
C ALA A 43 18.57 1.33 5.26
N LEU A 44 18.37 1.30 3.94
CA LEU A 44 19.44 1.44 2.94
C LEU A 44 19.82 2.90 2.67
N TRP A 45 19.01 3.87 3.08
CA TRP A 45 19.30 5.29 2.83
C TRP A 45 20.58 5.76 3.54
N LYS A 46 20.77 5.39 4.80
CA LYS A 46 21.95 5.77 5.58
C LYS A 46 23.28 5.33 4.92
N PRO A 47 23.49 4.04 4.56
CA PRO A 47 24.72 3.63 3.89
C PRO A 47 24.91 4.26 2.50
N ILE A 48 23.84 4.57 1.78
CA ILE A 48 23.91 5.31 0.51
C ILE A 48 24.45 6.73 0.74
N VAL A 49 23.94 7.44 1.75
CA VAL A 49 24.42 8.79 2.07
C VAL A 49 25.87 8.76 2.56
N ASP A 50 26.24 7.77 3.38
CA ASP A 50 27.62 7.62 3.86
C ASP A 50 28.60 7.39 2.68
N ALA A 51 28.21 6.62 1.67
CA ALA A 51 29.00 6.43 0.45
C ALA A 51 29.13 7.71 -0.40
N ILE A 52 28.06 8.51 -0.50
CA ILE A 52 28.06 9.79 -1.23
C ILE A 52 28.98 10.81 -0.56
N VAL A 53 28.93 10.89 0.78
CA VAL A 53 29.77 11.79 1.57
C VAL A 53 31.24 11.36 1.52
N LEU A 54 31.52 10.06 1.51
CA LEU A 54 32.87 9.53 1.32
C LEU A 54 33.46 9.92 -0.05
N ALA A 55 32.63 9.90 -1.11
CA ALA A 55 33.05 10.29 -2.46
C ALA A 55 33.17 11.82 -2.63
N ASN A 56 32.41 12.61 -1.87
CA ASN A 56 32.41 14.08 -1.92
C ASN A 56 32.33 14.69 -0.50
N PRO A 57 33.47 14.91 0.18
CA PRO A 57 33.50 15.35 1.58
C PRO A 57 33.04 16.80 1.81
N LYS A 58 32.77 17.57 0.75
CA LYS A 58 32.18 18.92 0.85
C LYS A 58 30.67 18.90 1.06
N ILE A 59 30.04 17.74 0.92
CA ILE A 59 28.60 17.57 1.04
C ILE A 59 28.24 17.42 2.51
N ASP A 60 27.27 18.22 2.95
CA ASP A 60 26.70 18.09 4.30
C ASP A 60 25.85 16.81 4.40
N GLN A 61 26.37 15.85 5.15
CA GLN A 61 25.73 14.56 5.44
C GLN A 61 24.36 14.73 6.08
N SER A 62 24.21 15.71 6.99
CA SER A 62 22.96 15.93 7.73
C SER A 62 21.86 16.45 6.82
N GLY A 63 22.19 17.38 5.92
CA GLY A 63 21.26 17.91 4.93
C GLY A 63 20.73 16.84 3.97
N ILE A 64 21.59 15.94 3.48
CA ILE A 64 21.17 14.86 2.57
C ILE A 64 20.32 13.81 3.28
N LEU A 65 20.69 13.41 4.51
CA LEU A 65 19.88 12.48 5.29
C LEU A 65 18.47 13.03 5.52
N PHE A 66 18.37 14.31 5.88
CA PHE A 66 17.09 14.98 6.07
C PHE A 66 16.28 15.07 4.78
N LEU A 67 16.92 15.44 3.66
CA LEU A 67 16.25 15.55 2.37
C LEU A 67 15.68 14.20 1.90
N GLY A 68 16.43 13.12 2.08
CA GLY A 68 15.96 11.77 1.75
C GLY A 68 14.82 11.29 2.64
N PHE A 69 14.88 11.60 3.95
CA PHE A 69 13.75 11.34 4.85
C PHE A 69 12.50 12.11 4.41
N LEU A 70 12.64 13.39 4.08
CA LEU A 70 11.53 14.24 3.65
C LEU A 70 10.91 13.75 2.34
N SER A 71 11.74 13.32 1.38
CA SER A 71 11.30 12.73 0.12
C SER A 71 10.53 11.42 0.35
N LEU A 72 11.03 10.54 1.21
CA LEU A 72 10.33 9.31 1.59
C LEU A 72 8.98 9.59 2.25
N LEU A 73 8.94 10.52 3.20
CA LEU A 73 7.71 10.92 3.88
C LEU A 73 6.66 11.42 2.90
N LEU A 74 7.08 12.20 1.89
CA LEU A 74 6.20 12.70 0.83
C LEU A 74 5.64 11.57 -0.04
N VAL A 75 6.46 10.59 -0.43
CA VAL A 75 6.02 9.41 -1.18
C VAL A 75 4.99 8.60 -0.38
N VAL A 76 5.26 8.35 0.91
CA VAL A 76 4.33 7.63 1.80
C VAL A 76 3.02 8.39 1.95
N ALA A 77 3.08 9.71 2.12
CA ALA A 77 1.89 10.54 2.22
C ALA A 77 1.03 10.48 0.95
N ILE A 78 1.65 10.53 -0.25
CA ILE A 78 0.91 10.42 -1.53
C ILE A 78 0.23 9.06 -1.64
N ILE A 79 0.92 7.97 -1.33
CA ILE A 79 0.35 6.61 -1.38
C ILE A 79 -0.80 6.48 -0.38
N GLY A 80 -0.60 6.94 0.86
CA GLY A 80 -1.64 6.93 1.89
C GLY A 80 -2.88 7.73 1.46
N PHE A 81 -2.67 8.91 0.87
CA PHE A 81 -3.74 9.75 0.35
C PHE A 81 -4.49 9.08 -0.80
N TRP A 82 -3.79 8.40 -1.70
CA TRP A 82 -4.39 7.65 -2.80
C TRP A 82 -5.25 6.48 -2.30
N ASN A 83 -4.77 5.74 -1.29
CA ASN A 83 -5.52 4.65 -0.68
C ASN A 83 -6.76 5.17 0.07
N LEU A 84 -6.66 6.30 0.78
CA LEU A 84 -7.82 6.94 1.42
C LEU A 84 -8.87 7.39 0.39
N ILE A 85 -8.44 7.94 -0.74
CA ILE A 85 -9.36 8.30 -1.84
C ILE A 85 -10.06 7.05 -2.38
N LYS A 86 -9.32 5.97 -2.69
CA LYS A 86 -9.92 4.70 -3.14
C LYS A 86 -10.94 4.17 -2.15
N GLN A 87 -10.60 4.18 -0.86
CA GLN A 87 -11.48 3.69 0.20
C GLN A 87 -12.75 4.54 0.32
N SER A 88 -12.63 5.86 0.19
CA SER A 88 -13.77 6.79 0.17
C SER A 88 -14.72 6.52 -1.00
N PHE A 89 -14.20 6.30 -2.20
CA PHE A 89 -15.02 5.92 -3.37
C PHE A 89 -15.73 4.58 -3.19
N ILE A 90 -15.06 3.57 -2.61
CA ILE A 90 -15.67 2.26 -2.35
C ILE A 90 -16.84 2.38 -1.37
N ILE A 91 -16.69 3.15 -0.29
CA ILE A 91 -17.77 3.38 0.69
C ILE A 91 -18.96 4.08 0.02
N LEU A 92 -18.69 5.12 -0.78
CA LEU A 92 -19.74 5.90 -1.45
C LEU A 92 -20.51 5.10 -2.51
N PHE A 93 -19.86 4.14 -3.18
CA PHE A 93 -20.52 3.20 -4.10
C PHE A 93 -21.24 2.06 -3.37
N ALA A 94 -20.72 1.61 -2.23
CA ALA A 94 -21.35 0.54 -1.44
C ALA A 94 -22.63 1.01 -0.72
N ASP A 95 -22.68 2.28 -0.28
CA ASP A 95 -23.88 2.85 0.35
C ASP A 95 -25.00 3.21 -0.65
N ASN A 96 -24.70 3.34 -1.94
CA ASN A 96 -25.64 3.72 -3.00
C ASN A 96 -26.19 2.52 -3.81
N LEU A 97 -26.01 1.29 -3.34
CA LEU A 97 -26.40 0.04 -4.03
C LEU A 97 -27.26 -0.83 -3.13
#